data_AF-A0A4W3GZ84-F1
#
_entry.id   AF-A0A4W3GZ84-F1
#
_cell.length_a   1.000
_cell.length_b   1.000
_cell.length_c   1.000
_cell.angle_alpha   90.00
_cell.angle_beta   90.00
_cell.angle_gamma   90.00
#
_symmetry.space_group_name_H-M   'P 1'
#
loop_
_entity.id
_entity.type
_entity.pdbx_description
1 polymer ?
#
loop_
_entity_poly.entity_id
_entity_poly.type
_entity_poly.pdbx_seq_one_letter_code
_entity_poly.pdbx_strand_id
1 'polypeptide(L)'
;GSRADVSHDQVQDAFWEYVSQLSETARENVGKIQSSEVGKHLDELIENLGQITVYADDLREKMTPLAQQFRTKVTEDGERLQEQIRQQVEQLSAQVSPISEEVQQQISQKIEVLKLRLTPYTEELSAQVSEKTEQLRQRLTPYTEDLQRTLQQNADNLQQALVPFAQDLQQKINENVDEVRQKLTPLTDEYLAKFTENVQELRTSLAPYTQEVQDRMNQQIEELSQKIVPFTQQLQEQLNANAEQLKAQLAPFAAELKAKLNENFEDLVPRAEALNNQVNQRIEEFRQNMAPYTEQLDTMISQNIQKMRESLQPHTDKVRQTLTPVEMQLRAHLTALWETFRQNLQK
;
A
#
# COMPACT_ATOMS: atom_id res chain seq x y z
N GLY A 1 56.77 49.00 -47.47
CA GLY A 1 56.96 49.98 -48.55
C GLY A 1 58.42 50.36 -48.58
N SER A 2 59.13 49.89 -49.60
CA SER A 2 60.56 50.10 -49.87
C SER A 2 60.87 51.59 -50.05
N ARG A 3 61.69 52.16 -49.16
CA ARG A 3 62.30 53.48 -49.38
C ARG A 3 63.62 53.26 -50.11
N ALA A 4 63.79 53.96 -51.24
CA ALA A 4 65.03 53.99 -51.99
C ALA A 4 66.17 54.36 -51.04
N ASP A 5 67.05 53.38 -50.79
CA ASP A 5 68.27 53.52 -50.02
C ASP A 5 69.30 54.15 -50.96
N VAL A 6 69.16 55.46 -51.18
CA VAL A 6 70.29 56.26 -51.66
C VAL A 6 71.19 56.35 -50.44
N SER A 7 72.24 55.53 -50.39
CA SER A 7 73.10 55.50 -49.22
C SER A 7 73.66 56.90 -48.99
N HIS A 8 73.78 57.27 -47.71
CA HIS A 8 74.37 58.56 -47.33
C HIS A 8 75.73 58.78 -48.04
N ASP A 9 76.49 57.70 -48.22
CA ASP A 9 77.74 57.67 -48.96
C ASP A 9 77.57 58.09 -50.43
N GLN A 10 76.52 57.64 -51.13
CA GLN A 10 76.29 58.00 -52.55
C GLN A 10 76.02 59.49 -52.77
N VAL A 11 75.28 60.13 -51.85
CA VAL A 11 75.01 61.58 -51.94
C VAL A 11 76.26 62.37 -51.57
N GLN A 12 77.03 61.85 -50.60
CA GLN A 12 78.28 62.46 -50.17
C GLN A 12 79.33 62.42 -51.28
N ASP A 13 79.52 61.28 -51.94
CA ASP A 13 80.52 61.09 -52.99
C ASP A 13 80.23 61.99 -54.22
N ALA A 14 78.97 62.08 -54.66
CA ALA A 14 78.57 62.90 -55.81
C ALA A 14 78.79 64.40 -55.61
N PHE A 15 78.59 64.90 -54.38
CA PHE A 15 78.85 66.31 -54.05
C PHE A 15 80.35 66.63 -54.15
N TRP A 16 81.20 65.69 -53.72
CA TRP A 16 82.64 65.90 -53.68
C TRP A 16 83.32 65.84 -55.04
N GLU A 17 82.83 64.97 -55.93
CA GLU A 17 83.32 64.88 -57.31
C GLU A 17 83.11 66.19 -58.08
N TYR A 18 81.97 66.87 -57.85
CA TYR A 18 81.66 68.16 -58.48
C TYR A 18 82.55 69.30 -57.98
N VAL A 19 82.80 69.38 -56.67
CA VAL A 19 83.67 70.40 -56.06
C VAL A 19 85.11 70.26 -56.57
N SER A 20 85.60 69.02 -56.71
CA SER A 20 86.96 68.78 -57.20
C SER A 20 87.13 69.22 -58.66
N GLN A 21 86.19 68.89 -59.56
CA GLN A 21 86.23 69.32 -60.98
C GLN A 21 86.25 70.84 -61.16
N LEU A 22 85.49 71.56 -60.34
CA LEU A 22 85.40 73.02 -60.41
C LEU A 22 86.74 73.68 -60.04
N SER A 23 87.44 73.13 -59.05
CA SER A 23 88.74 73.61 -58.61
C SER A 23 89.86 73.40 -59.65
N GLU A 24 89.82 72.27 -60.36
CA GLU A 24 90.83 71.91 -61.35
C GLU A 24 90.71 72.77 -62.63
N THR A 25 89.48 72.99 -63.09
CA THR A 25 89.17 73.86 -64.24
C THR A 25 89.58 75.32 -64.00
N ALA A 26 89.46 75.80 -62.76
CA ALA A 26 89.91 77.14 -62.39
C ALA A 26 91.44 77.27 -62.44
N ARG A 27 92.18 76.23 -62.06
CA ARG A 27 93.65 76.23 -61.97
C ARG A 27 94.33 76.20 -63.33
N GLU A 28 93.75 75.50 -64.31
CA GLU A 28 94.36 75.32 -65.65
C GLU A 28 94.28 76.58 -66.52
N ASN A 29 93.24 77.41 -66.34
CA ASN A 29 93.03 78.64 -67.13
C ASN A 29 93.91 79.83 -66.71
N VAL A 30 94.57 79.75 -65.54
CA VAL A 30 95.44 80.81 -64.96
C VAL A 30 96.74 81.00 -65.75
N GLY A 31 97.25 79.98 -66.43
CA GLY A 31 98.57 80.01 -67.07
C GLY A 31 98.73 80.99 -68.24
N LYS A 32 97.65 81.57 -68.78
CA LYS A 32 97.69 82.37 -70.04
C LYS A 32 97.51 83.88 -69.86
N ILE A 33 97.29 84.39 -68.65
CA ILE A 33 96.99 85.82 -68.42
C ILE A 33 97.90 86.37 -67.32
N GLN A 34 99.17 86.59 -67.62
CA GLN A 34 100.16 87.13 -66.66
C GLN A 34 100.44 88.64 -66.79
N SER A 35 99.56 89.42 -67.44
CA SER A 35 99.79 90.87 -67.60
C SER A 35 98.52 91.72 -67.64
N SER A 36 97.61 91.55 -66.68
CA SER A 36 96.48 92.47 -66.44
C SER A 36 95.93 92.34 -65.00
N GLU A 37 95.26 93.39 -64.50
CA GLU A 37 94.56 93.47 -63.21
C GLU A 37 93.59 92.30 -62.93
N VAL A 38 93.17 91.55 -63.97
CA VAL A 38 92.37 90.33 -63.88
C VAL A 38 93.07 89.19 -63.10
N GLY A 39 94.41 89.15 -63.09
CA GLY A 39 95.16 88.13 -62.36
C GLY A 39 94.97 88.20 -60.83
N LYS A 40 94.80 89.40 -60.27
CA LYS A 40 94.59 89.58 -58.81
C LYS A 40 93.23 89.07 -58.34
N HIS A 41 92.18 89.25 -59.13
CA HIS A 41 90.84 88.77 -58.77
C HIS A 41 90.68 87.25 -58.97
N LEU A 42 91.51 86.62 -59.80
CA LEU A 42 91.52 85.16 -59.91
C LEU A 42 92.20 84.48 -58.71
N ASP A 43 93.26 85.08 -58.17
CA ASP A 43 93.90 84.59 -56.94
C ASP A 43 92.92 84.60 -55.74
N GLU A 44 92.09 85.64 -55.60
CA GLU A 44 91.02 85.70 -54.59
C GLU A 44 89.97 84.59 -54.76
N LEU A 45 89.67 84.19 -56.01
CA LEU A 45 88.67 83.17 -56.30
C LEU A 45 89.19 81.75 -56.01
N ILE A 46 90.47 81.49 -56.28
CA ILE A 46 91.13 80.23 -55.93
C ILE A 46 91.26 80.10 -54.41
N GLU A 47 91.55 81.20 -53.71
CA GLU A 47 91.60 81.22 -52.25
C GLU A 47 90.21 80.91 -51.64
N ASN A 48 89.14 81.49 -52.18
CA ASN A 48 87.77 81.20 -51.76
C ASN A 48 87.33 79.76 -52.05
N LEU A 49 87.74 79.18 -53.18
CA LEU A 49 87.45 77.76 -53.48
C LEU A 49 88.18 76.82 -52.51
N GLY A 50 89.42 77.14 -52.14
CA GLY A 50 90.14 76.41 -51.08
C GLY A 50 89.41 76.46 -49.73
N GLN A 51 88.80 77.59 -49.39
CA GLN A 51 87.99 77.71 -48.17
C GLN A 51 86.72 76.83 -48.20
N ILE A 52 86.10 76.64 -49.37
CA ILE A 52 84.91 75.78 -49.51
C ILE A 52 85.26 74.31 -49.28
N THR A 53 86.40 73.83 -49.80
CA THR A 53 86.84 72.45 -49.59
C THR A 53 87.13 72.18 -48.11
N VAL A 54 87.78 73.12 -47.43
CA VAL A 54 88.04 73.04 -45.99
C VAL A 54 86.74 73.04 -45.17
N TYR A 55 85.76 73.87 -45.55
CA TYR A 55 84.47 73.91 -44.86
C TYR A 55 83.69 72.60 -44.95
N ALA A 56 83.74 71.95 -46.11
CA ALA A 56 82.98 70.73 -46.32
C ALA A 56 83.67 69.50 -45.69
N ASP A 57 85.01 69.49 -45.58
CA ASP A 57 85.73 68.50 -44.78
C ASP A 57 85.43 68.66 -43.28
N ASP A 58 85.39 69.90 -42.78
CA ASP A 58 85.00 70.22 -41.40
C ASP A 58 83.54 69.79 -41.10
N LEU A 59 82.63 69.91 -42.08
CA LEU A 59 81.25 69.42 -41.95
C LEU A 59 81.18 67.89 -41.89
N ARG A 60 81.98 67.18 -42.70
CA ARG A 60 82.06 65.70 -42.68
C ARG A 60 82.59 65.18 -41.34
N GLU A 61 83.63 65.84 -40.83
CA GLU A 61 84.23 65.52 -39.53
C GLU A 61 83.23 65.73 -38.39
N LYS A 62 82.37 66.74 -38.48
CA LYS A 62 81.33 67.04 -37.48
C LYS A 62 80.07 66.17 -37.57
N MET A 63 79.67 65.73 -38.76
CA MET A 63 78.41 65.00 -38.96
C MET A 63 78.48 63.50 -38.62
N THR A 64 79.61 62.86 -38.89
CA THR A 64 79.85 61.43 -38.57
C THR A 64 79.66 61.12 -37.08
N PRO A 65 80.29 61.85 -36.13
CA PRO A 65 80.09 61.60 -34.71
C PRO A 65 78.65 61.93 -34.26
N LEU A 66 77.98 62.89 -34.89
CA LEU A 66 76.60 63.25 -34.56
C LEU A 66 75.62 62.11 -34.90
N ALA A 67 75.78 61.48 -36.06
CA ALA A 67 74.96 60.34 -36.49
C ALA A 67 75.18 59.10 -35.60
N GLN A 68 76.44 58.84 -35.21
CA GLN A 68 76.75 57.76 -34.26
C GLN A 68 76.17 58.06 -32.87
N GLN A 69 76.32 59.28 -32.35
CA GLN A 69 75.71 59.69 -31.09
C GLN A 69 74.20 59.53 -31.10
N PHE A 70 73.53 59.89 -32.20
CA PHE A 70 72.09 59.74 -32.32
C PHE A 70 71.66 58.27 -32.28
N ARG A 71 72.35 57.39 -33.02
CA ARG A 71 72.05 55.95 -33.04
C ARG A 71 72.22 55.32 -31.66
N THR A 72 73.33 55.61 -30.99
CA THR A 72 73.59 55.11 -29.64
C THR A 72 72.51 55.58 -28.66
N LYS A 73 72.15 56.86 -28.72
CA LYS A 73 71.12 57.43 -27.84
C LYS A 73 69.74 56.81 -28.05
N VAL A 74 69.34 56.53 -29.29
CA VAL A 74 68.06 55.87 -29.59
C VAL A 74 68.04 54.42 -29.10
N THR A 75 69.14 53.68 -29.25
CA THR A 75 69.25 52.32 -28.72
C THR A 75 69.20 52.32 -27.19
N GLU A 76 69.96 53.20 -26.53
CA GLU A 76 69.95 53.35 -25.08
C GLU A 76 68.57 53.77 -24.55
N ASP A 77 67.89 54.71 -25.20
CA ASP A 77 66.54 55.13 -24.82
C ASP A 77 65.52 54.00 -25.01
N GLY A 78 65.66 53.18 -26.06
CA GLY A 78 64.82 52.01 -26.30
C GLY A 78 64.99 50.92 -25.23
N GLU A 79 66.24 50.59 -24.90
CA GLU A 79 66.55 49.64 -23.81
C GLU A 79 66.06 50.17 -22.46
N ARG A 80 66.25 51.47 -22.19
CA ARG A 80 65.75 52.10 -20.97
C ARG A 80 64.23 52.06 -20.88
N LEU A 81 63.52 52.31 -21.98
CA LEU A 81 62.05 52.25 -22.01
C LEU A 81 61.55 50.82 -21.79
N GLN A 82 62.20 49.83 -22.40
CA GLN A 82 61.85 48.42 -22.22
C GLN A 82 62.04 47.98 -20.77
N GLU A 83 63.16 48.37 -20.15
CA GLU A 83 63.43 48.09 -18.75
C GLU A 83 62.41 48.79 -17.83
N GLN A 84 62.05 50.06 -18.13
CA GLN A 84 61.01 50.77 -17.38
C GLN A 84 59.64 50.08 -17.46
N ILE A 85 59.23 49.61 -18.64
CA ILE A 85 57.95 48.89 -18.80
C ILE A 85 57.99 47.58 -18.01
N ARG A 86 59.09 46.82 -18.11
CA ARG A 86 59.25 45.58 -17.36
C ARG A 86 59.16 45.82 -15.86
N GLN A 87 59.86 46.83 -15.36
CA GLN A 87 59.80 47.22 -13.95
C GLN A 87 58.40 47.65 -13.53
N GLN A 88 57.67 48.40 -14.35
CA GLN A 88 56.28 48.78 -14.04
C GLN A 88 55.33 47.59 -13.98
N VAL A 89 55.50 46.60 -14.86
CA VAL A 89 54.71 45.37 -14.85
C VAL A 89 55.04 44.51 -13.63
N GLU A 90 56.33 44.36 -13.30
CA GLU A 90 56.76 43.65 -12.09
C GLU A 90 56.24 44.35 -10.81
N GLN A 91 56.31 45.69 -10.76
CA GLN A 91 55.76 46.48 -9.67
C GLN A 91 54.24 46.35 -9.55
N LEU A 92 53.51 46.40 -10.66
CA LEU A 92 52.05 46.26 -10.66
C LEU A 92 51.64 44.84 -10.20
N SER A 93 52.32 43.81 -10.69
CA SER A 93 52.10 42.43 -10.26
C SER A 93 52.37 42.26 -8.75
N ALA A 94 53.48 42.83 -8.27
CA ALA A 94 53.83 42.84 -6.85
C ALA A 94 52.84 43.64 -5.98
N GLN A 95 52.17 44.65 -6.54
CA GLN A 95 51.13 45.41 -5.83
C GLN A 95 49.77 44.69 -5.83
N VAL A 96 49.42 43.98 -6.90
CA VAL A 96 48.10 43.33 -7.04
C VAL A 96 48.03 41.97 -6.32
N SER A 97 49.13 41.19 -6.32
CA SER A 97 49.19 39.89 -5.63
C SER A 97 48.76 39.95 -4.15
N PRO A 98 49.33 40.85 -3.31
CA PRO A 98 48.95 40.92 -1.90
C PRO A 98 47.49 41.35 -1.71
N ILE A 99 46.94 42.19 -2.60
CA ILE A 99 45.53 42.62 -2.54
C ILE A 99 44.61 41.42 -2.80
N SER A 100 44.94 40.57 -3.79
CA SER A 100 44.14 39.37 -4.08
C SER A 100 44.17 38.35 -2.93
N GLU A 101 45.34 38.13 -2.35
CA GLU A 101 45.51 37.26 -1.18
C GLU A 101 44.74 37.82 0.03
N GLU A 102 44.81 39.14 0.26
CA GLU A 102 44.07 39.81 1.33
C GLU A 102 42.55 39.67 1.13
N VAL A 103 42.03 39.87 -0.09
CA VAL A 103 40.60 39.69 -0.38
C VAL A 103 40.15 38.25 -0.14
N GLN A 104 40.92 37.25 -0.59
CA GLN A 104 40.61 35.85 -0.36
C GLN A 104 40.62 35.51 1.14
N GLN A 105 41.58 36.05 1.88
CA GLN A 105 41.67 35.89 3.32
C GLN A 105 40.47 36.54 4.03
N GLN A 106 40.10 37.76 3.65
CA GLN A 106 38.93 38.46 4.21
C GLN A 106 37.62 37.72 3.92
N ILE A 107 37.44 37.16 2.71
CA ILE A 107 36.27 36.35 2.37
C ILE A 107 36.23 35.08 3.22
N SER A 108 37.34 34.37 3.34
CA SER A 108 37.44 33.14 4.14
C SER A 108 37.14 33.41 5.61
N GLN A 109 37.68 34.50 6.16
CA GLN A 109 37.38 34.96 7.52
C GLN A 109 35.89 35.29 7.69
N LYS A 110 35.28 36.02 6.75
CA LYS A 110 33.83 36.33 6.80
C LYS A 110 32.96 35.09 6.72
N ILE A 111 33.33 34.08 5.93
CA ILE A 111 32.62 32.80 5.85
C ILE A 111 32.73 32.06 7.18
N GLU A 112 33.90 32.01 7.80
CA GLU A 112 34.02 31.35 9.11
C GLU A 112 33.30 32.09 10.23
N VAL A 113 33.33 33.43 10.23
CA VAL A 113 32.50 34.22 11.15
C VAL A 113 31.01 33.96 10.93
N LEU A 114 30.56 33.85 9.67
CA LEU A 114 29.16 33.53 9.36
C LEU A 114 28.79 32.12 9.82
N LYS A 115 29.64 31.12 9.59
CA LYS A 115 29.43 29.75 10.09
C LYS A 115 29.34 29.73 11.61
N LEU A 116 30.31 30.32 12.31
CA LEU A 116 30.31 30.44 13.77
C LEU A 116 29.06 31.14 14.30
N ARG A 117 28.55 32.15 13.57
CA ARG A 117 27.32 32.84 13.93
C ARG A 117 26.06 32.02 13.68
N LEU A 118 26.05 31.15 12.66
CA LEU A 118 24.90 30.30 12.30
C LEU A 118 24.81 29.02 13.12
N THR A 119 25.94 28.43 13.52
CA THR A 119 26.02 27.22 14.36
C THR A 119 25.06 27.25 15.56
N PRO A 120 25.06 28.27 16.44
CA PRO A 120 24.18 28.29 17.60
C PRO A 120 22.69 28.29 17.22
N TYR A 121 22.30 28.93 16.13
CA TYR A 121 20.90 28.92 15.67
C TYR A 121 20.46 27.54 15.16
N THR A 122 21.35 26.82 14.46
CA THR A 122 21.05 25.46 13.99
C THR A 122 20.99 24.46 15.14
N GLU A 123 21.86 24.62 16.14
CA GLU A 123 21.83 23.81 17.37
C GLU A 123 20.58 24.10 18.19
N GLU A 124 20.21 25.37 18.35
CA GLU A 124 18.99 25.78 19.06
C GLU A 124 17.73 25.26 18.35
N LEU A 125 17.64 25.39 17.02
CA LEU A 125 16.50 24.89 16.26
C LEU A 125 16.39 23.36 16.37
N SER A 126 17.50 22.64 16.28
CA SER A 126 17.54 21.18 16.46
C SER A 126 17.05 20.80 17.87
N ALA A 127 17.54 21.48 18.90
CA ALA A 127 17.13 21.27 20.28
C ALA A 127 15.63 21.52 20.49
N GLN A 128 15.09 22.62 19.95
CA GLN A 128 13.66 22.94 20.03
C GLN A 128 12.78 21.92 19.31
N VAL A 129 13.22 21.43 18.15
CA VAL A 129 12.50 20.38 17.40
C VAL A 129 12.49 19.07 18.17
N SER A 130 13.64 18.66 18.73
CA SER A 130 13.73 17.47 19.58
C SER A 130 12.86 17.59 20.83
N GLU A 131 12.90 18.74 21.50
CA GLU A 131 12.07 19.00 22.69
C GLU A 131 10.58 18.93 22.36
N LYS A 132 10.12 19.61 21.30
CA LYS A 132 8.70 19.58 20.89
C LYS A 132 8.24 18.19 20.47
N THR A 133 9.10 17.42 19.81
CA THR A 133 8.80 16.04 19.42
C THR A 133 8.64 15.15 20.65
N GLU A 134 9.52 15.32 21.64
CA GLU A 134 9.45 14.57 22.90
C GLU A 134 8.22 15.00 23.73
N GLN A 135 7.91 16.29 23.81
CA GLN A 135 6.67 16.78 24.44
C GLN A 135 5.42 16.21 23.76
N LEU A 136 5.41 16.15 22.42
CA LEU A 136 4.30 15.56 21.67
C LEU A 136 4.16 14.06 21.98
N ARG A 137 5.28 13.32 22.01
CA ARG A 137 5.32 11.91 22.40
C ARG A 137 4.77 11.72 23.81
N GLN A 138 5.27 12.47 24.79
CA GLN A 138 4.82 12.42 26.19
C GLN A 138 3.35 12.75 26.34
N ARG A 139 2.78 13.61 25.48
CA ARG A 139 1.34 13.89 25.46
C ARG A 139 0.53 12.77 24.83
N LEU A 140 1.00 12.15 23.74
CA LEU A 140 0.25 11.13 23.01
C LEU A 140 0.29 9.75 23.68
N THR A 141 1.40 9.39 24.32
CA THR A 141 1.56 8.11 25.03
C THR A 141 0.40 7.80 26.00
N PRO A 142 0.02 8.68 26.94
CA PRO A 142 -1.08 8.39 27.85
C PRO A 142 -2.42 8.22 27.14
N TYR A 143 -2.69 8.97 26.06
CA TYR A 143 -3.91 8.77 25.27
C TYR A 143 -3.96 7.40 24.60
N THR A 144 -2.83 6.93 24.06
CA THR A 144 -2.75 5.58 23.46
C THR A 144 -2.90 4.48 24.51
N GLU A 145 -2.33 4.68 25.70
CA GLU A 145 -2.46 3.75 26.82
C GLU A 145 -3.91 3.72 27.37
N ASP A 146 -4.56 4.88 27.50
CA ASP A 146 -5.95 4.97 27.93
C ASP A 146 -6.92 4.40 26.90
N LEU A 147 -6.66 4.61 25.60
CA LEU A 147 -7.43 3.98 24.53
C LEU A 147 -7.29 2.46 24.58
N GLN A 148 -6.05 1.95 24.72
CA GLN A 148 -5.80 0.51 24.87
C GLN A 148 -6.51 -0.06 26.10
N ARG A 149 -6.45 0.63 27.25
CA ARG A 149 -7.13 0.23 28.48
C ARG A 149 -8.65 0.23 28.30
N THR A 150 -9.21 1.24 27.65
CA THR A 150 -10.66 1.35 27.40
C THR A 150 -11.14 0.26 26.45
N LEU A 151 -10.38 -0.02 25.37
CA LEU A 151 -10.69 -1.12 24.45
C LEU A 151 -10.63 -2.48 25.16
N GLN A 152 -9.62 -2.72 26.00
CA GLN A 152 -9.53 -3.94 26.79
C GLN A 152 -10.70 -4.07 27.77
N GLN A 153 -11.05 -3.01 28.50
CA GLN A 153 -12.20 -3.04 29.42
C GLN A 153 -13.52 -3.29 28.69
N ASN A 154 -13.72 -2.70 27.51
CA ASN A 154 -14.91 -2.95 26.71
C ASN A 154 -14.97 -4.40 26.21
N ALA A 155 -13.84 -4.97 25.78
CA ALA A 155 -13.73 -6.37 25.41
C ALA A 155 -14.06 -7.30 26.59
N ASP A 156 -13.49 -7.04 27.77
CA ASP A 156 -13.74 -7.81 28.99
C ASP A 156 -15.22 -7.72 29.41
N ASN A 157 -15.81 -6.52 29.37
CA ASN A 157 -17.23 -6.31 29.69
C ASN A 157 -18.15 -7.05 28.72
N LEU A 158 -17.82 -7.05 27.42
CA LEU A 158 -18.59 -7.76 26.40
C LEU A 158 -18.48 -9.29 26.60
N GLN A 159 -17.28 -9.80 26.93
CA GLN A 159 -17.08 -11.19 27.31
C GLN A 159 -17.92 -11.58 28.52
N GLN A 160 -17.88 -10.77 29.58
CA GLN A 160 -18.65 -11.01 30.81
C GLN A 160 -20.16 -11.00 30.56
N ALA A 161 -20.65 -10.18 29.62
CA ALA A 161 -22.06 -10.14 29.26
C ALA A 161 -22.50 -11.35 28.40
N LEU A 162 -21.64 -11.81 27.49
CA LEU A 162 -22.01 -12.82 26.49
C LEU A 162 -21.67 -14.26 26.87
N VAL A 163 -20.66 -14.51 27.71
CA VAL A 163 -20.36 -15.87 28.20
C VAL A 163 -21.54 -16.51 28.95
N PRO A 164 -22.27 -15.80 29.83
CA PRO A 164 -23.50 -16.31 30.43
C PRO A 164 -24.57 -16.66 29.40
N PHE A 165 -24.67 -15.91 28.29
CA PHE A 165 -25.63 -16.18 27.23
C PHE A 165 -25.37 -17.52 26.53
N ALA A 166 -24.10 -17.85 26.27
CA ALA A 166 -23.76 -19.16 25.69
C ALA A 166 -24.08 -20.33 26.64
N GLN A 167 -23.97 -20.11 27.96
CA GLN A 167 -24.37 -21.11 28.97
C GLN A 167 -25.90 -21.25 29.05
N ASP A 168 -26.63 -20.13 29.06
CA ASP A 168 -28.09 -20.09 29.02
C ASP A 168 -28.64 -20.76 27.75
N LEU A 169 -28.00 -20.53 26.61
CA LEU A 169 -28.33 -21.21 25.36
C LEU A 169 -28.17 -22.74 25.47
N GLN A 170 -27.06 -23.21 26.05
CA GLN A 170 -26.85 -24.65 26.26
C GLN A 170 -27.93 -25.24 27.17
N GLN A 171 -28.27 -24.54 28.24
CA GLN A 171 -29.33 -24.95 29.16
C GLN A 171 -30.68 -25.01 28.45
N LYS A 172 -31.06 -23.98 27.70
CA LYS A 172 -32.31 -23.92 26.93
C LYS A 172 -32.40 -25.00 25.86
N ILE A 173 -31.31 -25.31 25.17
CA ILE A 173 -31.27 -26.44 24.22
C ILE A 173 -31.63 -27.73 24.94
N ASN A 174 -31.03 -27.99 26.10
CA ASN A 174 -31.32 -29.21 26.87
C ASN A 174 -32.76 -29.23 27.36
N GLU A 175 -33.22 -28.14 27.99
CA GLU A 175 -34.58 -28.00 28.52
C GLU A 175 -35.64 -28.16 27.43
N ASN A 176 -35.48 -27.49 26.29
CA ASN A 176 -36.44 -27.56 25.19
C ASN A 176 -36.48 -28.95 24.55
N VAL A 177 -35.34 -29.62 24.36
CA VAL A 177 -35.33 -30.99 23.82
C VAL A 177 -35.95 -31.97 24.82
N ASP A 178 -35.65 -31.83 26.11
CA ASP A 178 -36.27 -32.64 27.16
C ASP A 178 -37.78 -32.36 27.27
N GLU A 179 -38.23 -31.12 27.11
CA GLU A 179 -39.65 -30.73 27.06
C GLU A 179 -40.35 -31.33 25.84
N VAL A 180 -39.74 -31.28 24.66
CA VAL A 180 -40.22 -31.96 23.45
C VAL A 180 -40.37 -33.45 23.72
N ARG A 181 -39.36 -34.10 24.31
CA ARG A 181 -39.45 -35.53 24.68
C ARG A 181 -40.63 -35.77 25.62
N GLN A 182 -40.75 -35.00 26.71
CA GLN A 182 -41.82 -35.14 27.70
C GLN A 182 -43.23 -34.90 27.14
N LYS A 183 -43.38 -34.00 26.15
CA LYS A 183 -44.67 -33.77 25.48
C LYS A 183 -45.03 -34.85 24.47
N LEU A 184 -44.02 -35.45 23.83
CA LEU A 184 -44.24 -36.38 22.73
C LEU A 184 -44.35 -37.85 23.18
N THR A 185 -43.61 -38.28 24.20
CA THR A 185 -43.72 -39.63 24.78
C THR A 185 -45.15 -40.02 25.18
N PRO A 186 -45.94 -39.20 25.89
CA PRO A 186 -47.30 -39.58 26.28
C PRO A 186 -48.26 -39.69 25.08
N LEU A 187 -47.95 -39.07 23.93
CA LEU A 187 -48.81 -39.18 22.75
C LEU A 187 -48.83 -40.60 22.18
N THR A 188 -47.68 -41.29 22.20
CA THR A 188 -47.63 -42.70 21.75
C THR A 188 -48.40 -43.62 22.70
N ASP A 189 -48.36 -43.32 24.00
CA ASP A 189 -49.11 -44.07 25.01
C ASP A 189 -50.62 -43.82 24.89
N GLU A 190 -51.03 -42.57 24.66
CA GLU A 190 -52.42 -42.19 24.41
C GLU A 190 -52.99 -42.88 23.17
N TYR A 191 -52.21 -42.89 22.07
CA TYR A 191 -52.60 -43.60 20.85
C TYR A 191 -52.78 -45.11 21.10
N LEU A 192 -51.86 -45.74 21.86
CA LEU A 192 -51.95 -47.15 22.20
C LEU A 192 -53.19 -47.48 23.04
N ALA A 193 -53.52 -46.60 24.01
CA ALA A 193 -54.72 -46.72 24.82
C ALA A 193 -55.99 -46.64 23.97
N LYS A 194 -56.06 -45.64 23.07
CA LYS A 194 -57.18 -45.45 22.13
C LYS A 194 -57.30 -46.60 21.13
N PHE A 195 -56.18 -47.15 20.67
CA PHE A 195 -56.16 -48.34 19.82
C PHE A 195 -56.76 -49.55 20.55
N THR A 196 -56.37 -49.77 21.81
CA THR A 196 -56.88 -50.89 22.62
C THR A 196 -58.37 -50.74 22.93
N GLU A 197 -58.84 -49.52 23.20
CA GLU A 197 -60.26 -49.20 23.34
C GLU A 197 -61.06 -49.58 22.07
N ASN A 198 -60.61 -49.11 20.90
CA ASN A 198 -61.27 -49.41 19.62
C ASN A 198 -61.27 -50.91 19.29
N VAL A 199 -60.19 -51.63 19.62
CA VAL A 199 -60.10 -53.09 19.46
C VAL A 199 -61.12 -53.80 20.37
N GLN A 200 -61.30 -53.34 21.60
CA GLN A 200 -62.25 -53.93 22.54
C GLN A 200 -63.70 -53.64 22.15
N GLU A 201 -63.98 -52.43 21.65
CA GLU A 201 -65.28 -52.08 21.06
C GLU A 201 -65.60 -52.98 19.87
N LEU A 202 -64.63 -53.18 18.98
CA LEU A 202 -64.78 -54.09 17.84
C LEU A 202 -65.08 -55.52 18.32
N ARG A 203 -64.34 -56.07 19.29
CA ARG A 203 -64.62 -57.39 19.88
C ARG A 203 -66.03 -57.49 20.47
N THR A 204 -66.47 -56.45 21.18
CA THR A 204 -67.82 -56.41 21.77
C THR A 204 -68.91 -56.37 20.69
N SER A 205 -68.68 -55.62 19.61
CA SER A 205 -69.59 -55.55 18.46
C SER A 205 -69.76 -56.89 17.74
N LEU A 206 -68.81 -57.83 17.91
CA LEU A 206 -68.82 -59.14 17.29
C LEU A 206 -69.64 -60.19 18.05
N ALA A 207 -69.99 -59.94 19.31
CA ALA A 207 -70.76 -60.86 20.16
C ALA A 207 -72.10 -61.38 19.55
N PRO A 208 -72.89 -60.59 18.79
CA PRO A 208 -74.15 -61.09 18.22
C PRO A 208 -73.99 -61.96 16.97
N TYR A 209 -72.77 -62.16 16.46
CA TYR A 209 -72.52 -62.94 15.23
C TYR A 209 -72.16 -64.40 15.53
N THR A 210 -72.08 -65.24 14.50
CA THR A 210 -71.76 -66.67 14.64
C THR A 210 -70.36 -66.89 15.19
N GLN A 211 -70.13 -68.03 15.86
CA GLN A 211 -68.82 -68.36 16.43
C GLN A 211 -67.70 -68.36 15.37
N GLU A 212 -67.97 -68.85 14.16
CA GLU A 212 -67.00 -68.82 13.05
C GLU A 212 -66.56 -67.39 12.68
N VAL A 213 -67.49 -66.44 12.64
CA VAL A 213 -67.19 -65.02 12.39
C VAL A 213 -66.41 -64.43 13.54
N GLN A 214 -66.79 -64.75 14.79
CA GLN A 214 -66.09 -64.28 15.98
C GLN A 214 -64.65 -64.79 16.00
N ASP A 215 -64.42 -66.09 15.80
CA ASP A 215 -63.08 -66.71 15.82
C ASP A 215 -62.18 -66.12 14.73
N ARG A 216 -62.72 -65.98 13.50
CA ARG A 216 -61.98 -65.41 12.38
C ARG A 216 -61.62 -63.94 12.59
N MET A 217 -62.55 -63.15 13.10
CA MET A 217 -62.31 -61.74 13.41
C MET A 217 -61.37 -61.56 14.59
N ASN A 218 -61.50 -62.38 15.64
CA ASN A 218 -60.60 -62.35 16.78
C ASN A 218 -59.16 -62.68 16.36
N GLN A 219 -58.97 -63.64 15.45
CA GLN A 219 -57.67 -63.93 14.86
C GLN A 219 -57.11 -62.70 14.12
N GLN A 220 -57.91 -62.04 13.28
CA GLN A 220 -57.45 -60.85 12.56
C GLN A 220 -57.17 -59.65 13.48
N ILE A 221 -57.95 -59.48 14.55
CA ILE A 221 -57.74 -58.45 15.57
C ILE A 221 -56.43 -58.69 16.32
N GLU A 222 -56.14 -59.95 16.63
CA GLU A 222 -54.89 -60.35 17.26
C GLU A 222 -53.70 -60.09 16.33
N GLU A 223 -53.80 -60.45 15.04
CA GLU A 223 -52.79 -60.14 14.02
C GLU A 223 -52.55 -58.62 13.86
N LEU A 224 -53.60 -57.80 13.93
CA LEU A 224 -53.49 -56.34 13.91
C LEU A 224 -52.76 -55.83 15.16
N SER A 225 -53.15 -56.33 16.34
CA SER A 225 -52.56 -55.94 17.63
C SER A 225 -51.07 -56.30 17.70
N GLN A 226 -50.69 -57.49 17.22
CA GLN A 226 -49.30 -57.95 17.15
C GLN A 226 -48.42 -57.12 16.22
N LYS A 227 -49.00 -56.27 15.35
CA LYS A 227 -48.24 -55.34 14.51
C LYS A 227 -48.24 -53.91 15.06
N ILE A 228 -49.40 -53.40 15.49
CA ILE A 228 -49.53 -52.01 15.95
C ILE A 228 -48.83 -51.80 17.29
N VAL A 229 -49.00 -52.70 18.26
CA VAL A 229 -48.39 -52.56 19.59
C VAL A 229 -46.86 -52.43 19.52
N PRO A 230 -46.11 -53.37 18.89
CA PRO A 230 -44.66 -53.23 18.80
C PRO A 230 -44.24 -52.07 17.88
N PHE A 231 -45.02 -51.72 16.85
CA PHE A 231 -44.72 -50.55 16.03
C PHE A 231 -44.79 -49.26 16.84
N THR A 232 -45.80 -49.08 17.69
CA THR A 232 -45.93 -47.90 18.55
C THR A 232 -44.79 -47.83 19.58
N GLN A 233 -44.34 -48.97 20.10
CA GLN A 233 -43.14 -49.03 20.97
C GLN A 233 -41.88 -48.62 20.19
N GLN A 234 -41.69 -49.15 18.98
CA GLN A 234 -40.59 -48.74 18.10
C GLN A 234 -40.64 -47.24 17.80
N LEU A 235 -41.83 -46.69 17.54
CA LEU A 235 -42.02 -45.24 17.33
C LEU A 235 -41.55 -44.44 18.55
N GLN A 236 -41.90 -44.87 19.76
CA GLN A 236 -41.46 -44.22 21.00
C GLN A 236 -39.94 -44.27 21.18
N GLU A 237 -39.31 -45.43 20.90
CA GLU A 237 -37.85 -45.57 20.93
C GLU A 237 -37.16 -44.66 19.90
N GLN A 238 -37.67 -44.61 18.68
CA GLN A 238 -37.14 -43.77 17.61
C GLN A 238 -37.33 -42.28 17.90
N LEU A 239 -38.44 -41.91 18.53
CA LEU A 239 -38.68 -40.54 18.99
C LEU A 239 -37.63 -40.12 20.03
N ASN A 240 -37.38 -40.97 21.02
CA ASN A 240 -36.36 -40.73 22.03
C ASN A 240 -34.95 -40.66 21.42
N ALA A 241 -34.62 -41.58 20.52
CA ALA A 241 -33.33 -41.59 19.84
C ALA A 241 -33.12 -40.32 18.99
N ASN A 242 -34.14 -39.90 18.23
CA ASN A 242 -34.09 -38.68 17.43
C ASN A 242 -33.99 -37.41 18.30
N ALA A 243 -34.63 -37.38 19.47
CA ALA A 243 -34.51 -36.27 20.43
C ALA A 243 -33.09 -36.18 21.00
N GLU A 244 -32.51 -37.30 21.42
CA GLU A 244 -31.11 -37.33 21.89
C GLU A 244 -30.13 -36.98 20.76
N GLN A 245 -30.40 -37.40 19.53
CA GLN A 245 -29.61 -36.99 18.37
C GLN A 245 -29.70 -35.48 18.15
N LEU A 246 -30.90 -34.88 18.23
CA LEU A 246 -31.09 -33.43 18.13
C LEU A 246 -30.27 -32.71 19.23
N LYS A 247 -30.34 -33.18 20.48
CA LYS A 247 -29.54 -32.65 21.60
C LYS A 247 -28.03 -32.72 21.31
N ALA A 248 -27.55 -33.88 20.87
CA ALA A 248 -26.14 -34.10 20.56
C ALA A 248 -25.65 -33.25 19.37
N GLN A 249 -26.52 -32.96 18.41
CA GLN A 249 -26.21 -32.09 17.27
C GLN A 249 -26.23 -30.60 17.64
N LEU A 250 -27.07 -30.19 18.60
CA LEU A 250 -27.18 -28.78 19.02
C LEU A 250 -26.15 -28.38 20.08
N ALA A 251 -25.76 -29.29 20.97
CA ALA A 251 -24.84 -29.01 22.08
C ALA A 251 -23.47 -28.43 21.64
N PRO A 252 -22.83 -28.90 20.55
CA PRO A 252 -21.56 -28.33 20.08
C PRO A 252 -21.64 -26.85 19.73
N PHE A 253 -22.80 -26.33 19.31
CA PHE A 253 -22.89 -24.93 18.89
C PHE A 253 -22.81 -23.96 20.07
N ALA A 254 -23.41 -24.29 21.21
CA ALA A 254 -23.29 -23.48 22.41
C ALA A 254 -21.84 -23.48 22.94
N ALA A 255 -21.16 -24.63 22.86
CA ALA A 255 -19.75 -24.75 23.20
C ALA A 255 -18.85 -23.95 22.25
N GLU A 256 -19.12 -24.01 20.94
CA GLU A 256 -18.38 -23.24 19.94
C GLU A 256 -18.58 -21.73 20.10
N LEU A 257 -19.82 -21.29 20.34
CA LEU A 257 -20.12 -19.88 20.63
C LEU A 257 -19.34 -19.40 21.85
N LYS A 258 -19.32 -20.18 22.94
CA LYS A 258 -18.54 -19.89 24.14
C LYS A 258 -17.03 -19.83 23.86
N ALA A 259 -16.49 -20.75 23.06
CA ALA A 259 -15.09 -20.76 22.71
C ALA A 259 -14.71 -19.49 21.92
N LYS A 260 -15.53 -19.11 20.94
CA LYS A 260 -15.28 -17.91 20.13
C LYS A 260 -15.41 -16.61 20.90
N LEU A 261 -16.36 -16.53 21.83
CA LEU A 261 -16.46 -15.41 22.77
C LEU A 261 -15.21 -15.19 23.62
N ASN A 262 -14.37 -16.21 23.80
CA ASN A 262 -13.08 -16.09 24.49
C ASN A 262 -11.90 -15.74 23.54
N GLU A 263 -12.08 -15.86 22.23
CA GLU A 263 -11.01 -15.64 21.23
C GLU A 263 -11.16 -14.29 20.52
N ASN A 264 -12.31 -14.00 19.89
CA ASN A 264 -12.54 -12.77 19.11
C ASN A 264 -14.02 -12.39 18.98
N PHE A 265 -14.29 -11.11 18.70
CA PHE A 265 -15.66 -10.58 18.58
C PHE A 265 -16.11 -10.23 17.16
N GLU A 266 -15.18 -10.14 16.19
CA GLU A 266 -15.50 -9.72 14.81
C GLU A 266 -16.55 -10.63 14.14
N ASP A 267 -16.56 -11.93 14.48
CA ASP A 267 -17.41 -12.92 13.81
C ASP A 267 -18.69 -13.27 14.58
N LEU A 268 -19.05 -12.56 15.65
CA LEU A 268 -20.18 -12.96 16.50
C LEU A 268 -21.54 -12.90 15.81
N VAL A 269 -21.83 -11.82 15.08
CA VAL A 269 -23.10 -11.64 14.36
C VAL A 269 -23.31 -12.75 13.33
N PRO A 270 -22.39 -12.98 12.37
CA PRO A 270 -22.58 -14.06 11.40
C PRO A 270 -22.62 -15.44 12.08
N ARG A 271 -21.96 -15.64 13.23
CA ARG A 271 -22.05 -16.89 13.99
C ARG A 271 -23.42 -17.09 14.64
N ALA A 272 -24.00 -16.04 15.21
CA ALA A 272 -25.34 -16.09 15.79
C ALA A 272 -26.40 -16.38 14.72
N GLU A 273 -26.26 -15.79 13.53
CA GLU A 273 -27.11 -16.11 12.38
C GLU A 273 -26.93 -17.56 11.90
N ALA A 274 -25.68 -18.03 11.79
CA ALA A 274 -25.39 -19.41 11.42
C ALA A 274 -25.98 -20.41 12.42
N LEU A 275 -25.85 -20.14 13.73
CA LEU A 275 -26.46 -20.92 14.80
C LEU A 275 -27.98 -20.97 14.63
N ASN A 276 -28.64 -19.83 14.43
CA ASN A 276 -30.09 -19.79 14.25
C ASN A 276 -30.54 -20.63 13.04
N ASN A 277 -29.83 -20.53 11.92
CA ASN A 277 -30.12 -21.32 10.72
C ASN A 277 -29.90 -22.82 10.95
N GLN A 278 -28.83 -23.20 11.66
CA GLN A 278 -28.55 -24.59 11.99
C GLN A 278 -29.57 -25.17 12.96
N VAL A 279 -29.98 -24.44 14.00
CA VAL A 279 -31.04 -24.87 14.92
C VAL A 279 -32.32 -25.15 14.15
N ASN A 280 -32.75 -24.23 13.29
CA ASN A 280 -33.94 -24.40 12.46
C ASN A 280 -33.82 -25.60 11.52
N GLN A 281 -32.64 -25.80 10.91
CA GLN A 281 -32.38 -26.96 10.06
C GLN A 281 -32.49 -28.28 10.85
N ARG A 282 -31.91 -28.35 12.05
CA ARG A 282 -31.96 -29.59 12.86
C ARG A 282 -33.37 -29.91 13.36
N ILE A 283 -34.16 -28.90 13.71
CA ILE A 283 -35.58 -29.07 14.07
C ILE A 283 -36.37 -29.58 12.85
N GLU A 284 -36.09 -29.05 11.66
CA GLU A 284 -36.73 -29.50 10.43
C GLU A 284 -36.35 -30.94 10.07
N GLU A 285 -35.08 -31.31 10.20
CA GLU A 285 -34.61 -32.69 10.02
C GLU A 285 -35.29 -33.64 11.01
N PHE A 286 -35.41 -33.26 12.29
CA PHE A 286 -36.16 -34.02 13.29
C PHE A 286 -37.62 -34.24 12.85
N ARG A 287 -38.29 -33.20 12.34
CA ARG A 287 -39.66 -33.29 11.83
C ARG A 287 -39.78 -34.22 10.63
N GLN A 288 -38.87 -34.11 9.66
CA GLN A 288 -38.86 -34.94 8.46
C GLN A 288 -38.57 -36.40 8.77
N ASN A 289 -37.70 -36.68 9.74
CA ASN A 289 -37.41 -38.05 10.17
C ASN A 289 -38.62 -38.72 10.84
N MET A 290 -39.52 -37.93 11.45
CA MET A 290 -40.70 -38.46 12.14
C MET A 290 -41.93 -38.64 11.22
N ALA A 291 -42.00 -37.93 10.10
CA ALA A 291 -43.15 -37.99 9.19
C ALA A 291 -43.48 -39.40 8.63
N PRO A 292 -42.48 -40.21 8.21
CA PRO A 292 -42.74 -41.53 7.63
C PRO A 292 -43.47 -42.50 8.58
N TYR A 293 -43.32 -42.35 9.90
CA TYR A 293 -43.96 -43.25 10.86
C TYR A 293 -45.49 -43.13 10.85
N THR A 294 -46.01 -41.92 10.61
CA THR A 294 -47.45 -41.68 10.49
C THR A 294 -47.99 -42.38 9.23
N GLU A 295 -47.31 -42.25 8.10
CA GLU A 295 -47.70 -42.91 6.85
C GLU A 295 -47.63 -44.44 6.95
N GLN A 296 -46.61 -44.95 7.64
CA GLN A 296 -46.45 -46.39 7.90
C GLN A 296 -47.57 -46.93 8.79
N LEU A 297 -47.95 -46.23 9.87
CA LEU A 297 -49.10 -46.61 10.70
C LEU A 297 -50.41 -46.58 9.93
N ASP A 298 -50.68 -45.51 9.18
CA ASP A 298 -51.90 -45.39 8.38
C ASP A 298 -52.02 -46.55 7.37
N THR A 299 -50.91 -46.86 6.69
CA THR A 299 -50.83 -47.97 5.74
C THR A 299 -51.07 -49.31 6.44
N MET A 300 -50.46 -49.54 7.61
CA MET A 300 -50.61 -50.78 8.37
C MET A 300 -52.06 -50.99 8.85
N ILE A 301 -52.71 -49.94 9.36
CA ILE A 301 -54.12 -49.99 9.78
C ILE A 301 -55.01 -50.31 8.58
N SER A 302 -54.83 -49.58 7.48
CA SER A 302 -55.63 -49.73 6.26
C SER A 302 -55.53 -51.13 5.66
N GLN A 303 -54.30 -51.64 5.53
CA GLN A 303 -54.06 -52.98 4.96
C GLN A 303 -54.64 -54.08 5.84
N ASN A 304 -54.50 -54.00 7.17
CA ASN A 304 -55.03 -55.02 8.06
C ASN A 304 -56.56 -54.96 8.17
N ILE A 305 -57.17 -53.78 8.19
CA ILE A 305 -58.65 -53.65 8.15
C ILE A 305 -59.19 -54.15 6.81
N GLN A 306 -58.49 -53.90 5.70
CA GLN A 306 -58.87 -54.45 4.41
C GLN A 306 -58.80 -55.99 4.41
N LYS A 307 -57.75 -56.58 4.98
CA LYS A 307 -57.65 -58.04 5.18
C LYS A 307 -58.80 -58.58 6.03
N MET A 308 -59.20 -57.87 7.09
CA MET A 308 -60.39 -58.22 7.88
C MET A 308 -61.65 -58.25 6.99
N ARG A 309 -61.88 -57.22 6.17
CA ARG A 309 -63.05 -57.14 5.27
C ARG A 309 -63.06 -58.29 4.25
N GLU A 310 -61.92 -58.60 3.65
CA GLU A 310 -61.76 -59.69 2.69
C GLU A 310 -61.96 -61.06 3.32
N SER A 311 -61.48 -61.24 4.55
CA SER A 311 -61.73 -62.46 5.32
C SER A 311 -63.24 -62.69 5.54
N LEU A 312 -64.03 -61.61 5.60
CA LEU A 312 -65.48 -61.68 5.75
C LEU A 312 -66.24 -61.79 4.42
N GLN A 313 -65.60 -62.02 3.27
CA GLN A 313 -66.30 -62.03 1.96
C GLN A 313 -67.49 -62.99 1.82
N PRO A 314 -67.50 -64.21 2.41
CA PRO A 314 -68.69 -65.06 2.44
C PRO A 314 -69.66 -64.76 3.60
N HIS A 315 -69.33 -63.82 4.49
CA HIS A 315 -70.03 -63.54 5.75
C HIS A 315 -70.72 -62.16 5.76
N THR A 316 -71.54 -61.90 6.77
CA THR A 316 -72.54 -60.82 6.86
C THR A 316 -71.98 -59.42 6.55
N ASP A 317 -72.58 -58.71 5.57
CA ASP A 317 -72.24 -57.32 5.23
C ASP A 317 -72.29 -56.36 6.43
N LYS A 318 -73.13 -56.66 7.43
CA LYS A 318 -73.22 -55.88 8.68
C LYS A 318 -71.90 -55.84 9.45
N VAL A 319 -71.13 -56.94 9.53
CA VAL A 319 -69.81 -56.93 10.20
C VAL A 319 -68.82 -56.09 9.42
N ARG A 320 -68.91 -56.10 8.09
CA ARG A 320 -68.05 -55.26 7.25
C ARG A 320 -68.33 -53.77 7.47
N GLN A 321 -69.58 -53.41 7.73
CA GLN A 321 -69.99 -52.05 8.05
C GLN A 321 -69.49 -51.59 9.43
N THR A 322 -69.24 -52.49 10.39
CA THR A 322 -68.67 -52.11 11.71
C THR A 322 -67.17 -51.80 11.65
N LEU A 323 -66.46 -52.27 10.62
CA LEU A 323 -65.03 -51.99 10.44
C LEU A 323 -64.74 -50.56 9.95
N THR A 324 -65.66 -49.92 9.23
CA THR A 324 -65.46 -48.57 8.69
C THR A 324 -65.37 -47.50 9.79
N PRO A 325 -66.27 -47.46 10.80
CA PRO A 325 -66.12 -46.55 11.94
C PRO A 325 -64.79 -46.72 12.68
N VAL A 326 -64.37 -47.97 12.91
CA VAL A 326 -63.11 -48.29 13.59
C VAL A 326 -61.90 -47.78 12.80
N GLU A 327 -61.88 -48.00 11.48
CA GLU A 327 -60.84 -47.45 10.60
C GLU A 327 -60.79 -45.92 10.69
N MET A 328 -61.95 -45.26 10.59
CA MET A 328 -62.02 -43.81 10.66
C MET A 328 -61.56 -43.26 12.02
N GLN A 329 -61.95 -43.88 13.13
CA GLN A 329 -61.51 -43.47 14.47
C GLN A 329 -60.01 -43.62 14.65
N LEU A 330 -59.43 -44.75 14.24
CA LEU A 330 -57.99 -44.98 14.35
C LEU A 330 -57.19 -43.96 13.51
N ARG A 331 -57.62 -43.72 12.27
CA ARG A 331 -57.02 -42.71 11.39
C ARG A 331 -57.16 -41.29 11.95
N ALA A 332 -58.30 -40.98 12.57
CA ALA A 332 -58.53 -39.68 13.22
C ALA A 332 -57.60 -39.48 14.42
N HIS A 333 -57.43 -40.49 15.27
CA HIS A 333 -56.49 -40.44 16.39
C HIS A 333 -55.04 -40.30 15.93
N LEU A 334 -54.65 -41.03 14.87
CA LEU A 334 -53.32 -40.90 14.26
C LEU A 334 -53.08 -39.49 13.72
N THR A 335 -54.07 -38.91 13.04
CA THR A 335 -54.00 -37.54 12.52
C THR A 335 -53.87 -36.52 13.66
N ALA A 336 -54.66 -36.68 14.73
CA ALA A 336 -54.60 -35.80 15.90
C ALA A 336 -53.25 -35.88 16.63
N LEU A 337 -52.68 -37.07 16.76
CA LEU A 337 -51.33 -37.28 17.29
C LEU A 337 -50.30 -36.53 16.46
N TRP A 338 -50.35 -36.66 15.13
CA TRP A 338 -49.37 -36.04 14.24
C TRP A 338 -49.51 -34.51 14.18
N GLU A 339 -50.74 -33.99 14.27
CA GLU A 339 -50.98 -32.55 14.38
C GLU A 339 -50.42 -31.99 15.69
N THR A 340 -50.66 -32.71 16.81
CA THR A 340 -50.12 -32.34 18.12
C THR A 340 -48.60 -32.38 18.15
N PHE A 341 -47.98 -33.40 17.53
CA PHE A 341 -46.54 -33.49 17.33
C PHE A 341 -45.99 -32.25 16.60
N ARG A 342 -46.60 -31.89 15.46
CA ARG A 342 -46.16 -30.72 14.67
C ARG A 342 -46.32 -29.40 15.43
N GLN A 343 -47.41 -29.22 16.15
CA GLN A 343 -47.64 -28.01 16.94
C GLN A 343 -46.66 -27.86 18.11
N ASN A 344 -46.26 -28.98 18.74
CA ASN A 344 -45.28 -28.97 19.83
C ASN A 344 -43.86 -28.63 19.37
N LEU A 345 -43.55 -28.72 18.07
CA LEU A 345 -42.27 -28.34 17.49
C LEU A 345 -42.23 -26.91 16.92
N GLN A 346 -43.37 -26.22 16.86
CA GLN A 346 -43.47 -24.84 16.36
C GLN A 346 -43.39 -23.79 17.47
N LYS A 347 -43.57 -24.20 18.73
CA LYS A 347 -43.48 -23.36 19.92
C LYS A 347 -42.12 -23.57 20.57
#